data_AF-A0A0F5W4B3-F1
#
_entry.id   AF-A0A0F5W4B3-F1
#
_cell.length_a   1.000
_cell.length_b   1.000
_cell.length_c   1.000
_cell.angle_alpha   90.00
_cell.angle_beta   90.00
_cell.angle_gamma   90.00
#
_symmetry.space_group_name_H-M   'P 1'
#
loop_
_entity.id
_entity.type
_entity.pdbx_description
1 polymer ?
#
loop_
_entity_poly.entity_id
_entity_poly.type
_entity_poly.pdbx_seq_one_letter_code
_entity_poly.pdbx_strand_id
1 'polypeptide(L)' 'MTSPTGTTMAGTVCPHCGWPDGAEPFQVVSRHATAAGRTVWTRCGCGSLQVRVVDDRGMRIVSRSGPAVPQSSPASR' A
#
# COMPACT_ATOMS: atom_id res chain seq x y z
N MET A 1 -18.40 28.74 -0.39
CA MET A 1 -17.49 27.69 -0.91
C MET A 1 -17.68 26.46 -0.06
N THR A 2 -18.43 25.49 -0.58
CA THR A 2 -18.76 24.25 0.14
C THR A 2 -17.57 23.30 -0.03
N SER A 3 -16.78 23.11 1.02
CA SER A 3 -15.76 22.06 1.07
C SER A 3 -16.46 20.70 0.96
N PRO A 4 -16.07 19.80 0.04
CA PRO A 4 -16.64 18.47 0.02
C PRO A 4 -16.20 17.74 1.30
N THR A 5 -17.19 17.27 2.03
CA THR A 5 -17.08 16.33 3.15
C THR A 5 -15.98 15.33 2.88
N GLY A 6 -14.93 15.36 3.72
CA GLY A 6 -13.89 14.34 3.72
C GLY A 6 -14.54 13.00 4.07
N THR A 7 -14.93 12.24 3.05
CA THR A 7 -15.26 10.83 3.20
C THR A 7 -14.01 10.16 3.71
N THR A 8 -13.95 9.89 5.02
CA THR A 8 -12.97 8.96 5.59
C THR A 8 -13.25 7.59 4.99
N MET A 9 -12.65 7.34 3.84
CA MET A 9 -12.53 6.04 3.23
C MET A 9 -11.59 5.22 4.12
N ALA A 10 -12.15 4.59 5.15
CA ALA A 10 -11.44 3.62 5.96
C ALA A 10 -11.01 2.44 5.06
N GLY A 11 -9.83 2.57 4.45
CA GLY A 11 -9.35 1.66 3.40
C GLY A 11 -8.53 2.30 2.29
N THR A 12 -8.42 3.64 2.20
CA THR A 12 -7.65 4.34 1.16
C THR A 12 -6.44 5.11 1.68
N VAL A 13 -6.10 4.97 2.95
CA VAL A 13 -4.89 5.57 3.54
C VAL A 13 -4.05 4.51 4.22
N CYS A 14 -2.74 4.71 4.21
CA CYS A 14 -1.80 3.89 4.95
C CYS A 14 -2.08 4.04 6.46
N PRO A 15 -2.37 2.94 7.19
CA PRO A 15 -2.70 3.03 8.61
C PRO A 15 -1.51 3.44 9.49
N HIS A 16 -0.29 3.49 8.93
CA HIS A 16 0.93 3.80 9.68
C HIS A 16 1.38 5.26 9.54
N CYS A 17 1.09 5.92 8.42
CA CYS A 17 1.52 7.31 8.19
C CYS A 17 0.41 8.23 7.65
N GLY A 18 -0.80 7.71 7.43
CA GLY A 18 -1.93 8.48 6.88
C GLY A 18 -1.85 8.78 5.39
N TRP A 19 -0.79 8.37 4.68
CA TRP A 19 -0.62 8.68 3.26
C TRP A 19 -1.67 7.98 2.39
N PRO A 20 -2.26 8.65 1.38
CA PRO A 20 -3.28 8.02 0.52
C PRO A 20 -2.70 6.86 -0.31
N ASP A 21 -3.36 5.71 -0.33
CA ASP A 21 -2.90 4.50 -1.01
C ASP A 21 -2.86 4.63 -2.54
N GLY A 22 -3.64 5.55 -3.11
CA GLY A 22 -3.65 5.85 -4.54
C GLY A 22 -2.75 7.01 -4.95
N ALA A 23 -2.17 7.74 -3.99
CA ALA A 23 -1.35 8.90 -4.28
C ALA A 23 0.13 8.51 -4.34
N GLU A 24 0.81 8.92 -5.42
CA GLU A 24 2.26 8.91 -5.46
C GLU A 24 2.84 9.76 -4.30
N PRO A 25 3.97 9.38 -3.69
CA PRO A 25 4.83 8.27 -4.09
C PRO A 25 4.53 6.94 -3.38
N PHE A 26 4.32 5.88 -4.15
CA PHE A 26 4.50 4.49 -3.67
C PHE A 26 5.36 3.70 -4.66
N GLN A 27 6.24 2.84 -4.15
CA GLN A 27 7.07 2.00 -5.01
C GLN A 27 6.36 0.68 -5.30
N VAL A 28 6.17 0.32 -6.57
CA VAL A 28 5.77 -1.05 -6.92
C VAL A 28 6.97 -1.97 -6.79
N VAL A 29 6.89 -2.97 -5.90
CA VAL A 29 8.00 -3.89 -5.62
C VAL A 29 7.87 -5.23 -6.35
N SER A 30 6.65 -5.66 -6.67
CA SER A 30 6.43 -6.84 -7.50
C SER A 30 5.06 -6.83 -8.19
N ARG A 31 4.94 -7.53 -9.31
CA ARG A 31 3.71 -7.77 -10.06
C ARG A 31 3.66 -9.23 -10.50
N HIS A 32 2.58 -9.92 -10.18
CA HIS A 32 2.35 -11.30 -10.60
C HIS A 32 0.98 -11.43 -11.25
N ALA A 33 0.95 -11.97 -12.48
CA ALA A 33 -0.31 -12.34 -13.12
C ALA A 33 -0.87 -13.62 -12.51
N THR A 34 -2.19 -13.75 -12.51
CA THR A 34 -2.94 -14.92 -12.07
C THR A 34 -4.05 -15.20 -13.09
N ALA A 35 -4.68 -16.37 -13.05
CA ALA A 35 -5.80 -16.67 -13.94
C ALA A 35 -6.99 -15.69 -13.79
N ALA A 36 -7.12 -15.06 -12.62
CA ALA A 36 -8.23 -14.14 -12.30
C ALA A 36 -7.85 -12.65 -12.43
N GLY A 37 -6.64 -12.31 -12.86
CA GLY A 37 -6.16 -10.93 -12.87
C GLY A 37 -4.69 -10.81 -12.46
N ARG A 38 -4.36 -9.91 -11.55
CA ARG A 38 -2.99 -9.77 -11.02
C ARG A 38 -2.94 -9.38 -9.56
N THR A 39 -1.84 -9.74 -8.92
CA THR A 39 -1.47 -9.24 -7.61
C THR A 39 -0.31 -8.25 -7.77
N VAL A 40 -0.41 -7.11 -7.10
CA VAL A 40 0.59 -6.04 -7.08
C VAL A 40 1.01 -5.79 -5.64
N TRP A 41 2.31 -5.72 -5.41
CA TRP A 41 2.88 -5.39 -4.12
C TRP A 41 3.44 -3.97 -4.20
N THR A 42 3.02 -3.12 -3.27
CA THR A 42 3.43 -1.71 -3.22
C THR A 42 4.00 -1.36 -1.86
N ARG A 43 5.07 -0.57 -1.82
CA ARG A 43 5.68 -0.04 -0.60
C ARG A 43 5.33 1.44 -0.45
N CYS A 44 4.68 1.79 0.66
CA CYS A 44 4.45 3.17 1.05
C CYS A 44 5.78 3.86 1.42
N GLY A 45 5.86 5.19 1.36
CA GLY A 45 7.03 5.95 1.80
C GLY A 45 7.47 5.66 3.25
N CYS A 46 6.55 5.27 4.14
CA CYS A 46 6.88 4.83 5.50
C CYS A 46 7.42 3.39 5.60
N GLY A 47 7.54 2.68 4.47
CA GLY A 47 8.05 1.32 4.40
C GLY A 47 6.99 0.23 4.57
N SER A 48 5.72 0.54 4.86
CA SER A 48 4.63 -0.44 4.92
C SER A 48 4.39 -1.09 3.56
N LEU A 49 4.28 -2.42 3.52
CA LEU A 49 3.97 -3.20 2.32
C LEU A 49 2.45 -3.41 2.22
N GLN A 50 1.89 -3.21 1.03
CA GLN A 50 0.49 -3.47 0.72
C GLN A 50 0.40 -4.48 -0.41
N VAL A 51 -0.53 -5.42 -0.28
CA VAL A 51 -0.86 -6.40 -1.32
C VAL A 51 -2.19 -6.01 -1.93
N ARG A 52 -2.20 -5.82 -3.26
CA ARG A 52 -3.36 -5.40 -4.04
C ARG A 52 -3.72 -6.50 -5.01
N VAL A 53 -4.99 -6.89 -5.06
CA VAL A 53 -5.55 -7.70 -6.15
C VAL A 53 -6.25 -6.76 -7.10
N VAL A 54 -6.00 -6.95 -8.40
CA VAL A 54 -6.67 -6.24 -9.49
C VAL A 54 -7.30 -7.29 -10.39
N ASP A 55 -8.62 -7.30 -10.44
CA ASP A 55 -9.45 -8.20 -11.25
C ASP A 55 -10.62 -7.43 -11.89
N ASP A 56 -11.58 -8.13 -12.51
CA ASP A 56 -12.75 -7.52 -13.15
C ASP A 56 -13.68 -6.78 -12.16
N ARG A 57 -13.54 -7.02 -10.86
CA ARG A 57 -14.25 -6.28 -9.80
C ARG A 57 -13.49 -5.02 -9.35
N GLY A 58 -12.35 -4.72 -9.98
CA GLY A 58 -11.51 -3.58 -9.68
C GLY A 58 -10.34 -3.92 -8.74
N MET A 59 -9.86 -2.89 -8.04
CA MET A 59 -8.71 -3.00 -7.14
C MET A 59 -9.15 -3.10 -5.69
N ARG A 60 -8.55 -4.05 -4.95
CA ARG A 60 -8.74 -4.17 -3.50
C ARG A 60 -7.42 -4.46 -2.79
N ILE A 61 -7.25 -3.85 -1.63
CA ILE A 61 -6.11 -4.12 -0.74
C ILE A 61 -6.47 -5.32 0.14
N VAL A 62 -5.70 -6.40 0.03
CA VAL A 62 -5.99 -7.68 0.71
C VAL A 62 -5.07 -7.96 1.89
N SER A 63 -3.94 -7.24 1.99
CA SER A 63 -3.03 -7.33 3.13
C SER A 63 -2.22 -6.05 3.28
N ARG A 64 -1.85 -5.74 4.52
CA ARG A 64 -0.95 -4.65 4.90
C ARG A 64 0.01 -5.13 5.98
N SER A 65 1.30 -4.88 5.79
CA SER A 65 2.29 -5.08 6.85
C SER A 65 2.54 -3.78 7.61
N GLY A 66 3.11 -3.92 8.81
CA GLY A 66 3.77 -2.81 9.49
C GLY A 66 4.86 -2.15 8.64
N PRO A 67 5.27 -0.92 9.00
CA PRO A 67 6.41 -0.27 8.36
C PRO A 67 7.65 -1.15 8.56
N ALA A 68 8.48 -1.25 7.52
CA ALA A 68 9.80 -1.83 7.68
C ALA A 68 10.59 -0.91 8.61
N VAL A 69 10.72 -1.30 9.89
CA VAL A 69 11.73 -0.71 10.76
C VAL A 69 13.06 -0.95 10.02
N PRO A 70 13.88 0.08 9.74
CA PRO A 70 15.20 -0.17 9.18
C PRO A 70 15.92 -1.10 10.15
N GLN A 71 16.15 -2.34 9.71
CA GLN A 71 16.94 -3.28 10.48
C GLN A 71 18.35 -2.69 10.49
N SER A 72 18.75 -2.07 11.59
CA SER A 72 20.17 -1.87 11.86
C SER A 72 20.77 -3.26 11.91
N SER A 73 21.33 -3.73 10.80
CA SER A 73 22.15 -4.94 10.79
C SER A 73 23.25 -4.74 11.84
N PRO A 74 23.34 -5.56 12.90
CA PRO A 74 24.52 -5.59 13.74
C PRO A 74 25.58 -6.41 13.01
N ALA A 75 26.03 -5.94 11.85
CA ALA A 75 27.12 -6.53 11.09
C ALA A 75 28.27 -5.54 11.02
N SER A 76 28.85 -5.28 12.18
CA SER A 76 30.26 -4.94 12.37
C SER A 76 30.55 -4.98 13.87
N ARG A 77 31.04 -6.11 14.35
CA ARG A 77 31.92 -6.14 15.52
C ARG A 77 32.95 -7.23 15.35
#